data_AF-A0A2G8KKY0-F1
#
_entry.id   AF-A0A2G8KKY0-F1
#
_cell.length_a   1.000
_cell.length_b   1.000
_cell.length_c   1.000
_cell.angle_alpha   90.00
_cell.angle_beta   90.00
_cell.angle_gamma   90.00
#
_symmetry.space_group_name_H-M   'P 1'
#
loop_
_entity.id
_entity.type
_entity.pdbx_description
1 polymer ?
#
loop_
_entity_poly.entity_id
_entity_poly.type
_entity_poly.pdbx_seq_one_letter_code
_entity_poly.pdbx_strand_id
1 'polypeptide(L)'
;MASPVFFNKTALFPDLDDNQHMILCQAQSTSASLGFILTISTLVCKIWKFYKDKAYAQSKVVSNLQLCSAIIASFGVDVGLQLLIKLLYPLNVTTKQISEEVDVTDPNHVTVYYVRICTTGDQLIPLIITVVDKAVLLLLGLFWTIEIRQASFKAHEEEQLIAISIYNVLIFASCGLILSLLLQNATPTECYVISSTLIICCAIFTWIIIFTPKVLFILKSRNKDTEDREKPNFDTALTDLSSNASLERYVGKVPEELLDEHIRLKEQLTKLQIMVQAQRRGVRGAEKEQEQESITVIET
;
A
#
# COMPACT_ATOMS: atom_id res chain seq x y z
N MET A 1 5.03 -8.81 7.81
CA MET A 1 5.14 -8.49 9.24
C MET A 1 5.24 -9.80 10.00
N ALA A 2 6.35 -9.99 10.71
CA ALA A 2 6.60 -11.19 11.50
C ALA A 2 5.84 -11.09 12.83
N SER A 3 4.54 -11.39 12.80
CA SER A 3 3.84 -11.78 14.02
C SER A 3 4.38 -13.15 14.45
N PRO A 4 4.53 -13.44 15.75
CA PRO A 4 4.71 -14.80 16.21
C PRO A 4 3.41 -15.55 15.91
N VAL A 5 3.30 -16.11 14.70
CA VAL A 5 2.17 -16.95 14.37
C VAL A 5 2.40 -18.26 15.09
N PHE A 6 1.75 -18.38 16.24
CA PHE A 6 1.72 -19.58 17.04
C PHE A 6 0.99 -20.65 16.24
N PHE A 7 1.73 -21.60 15.69
CA PHE A 7 1.10 -22.84 15.25
C PHE A 7 0.65 -23.56 16.51
N ASN A 8 -0.64 -23.52 16.78
CA ASN A 8 -1.26 -24.48 17.68
C ASN A 8 -1.07 -25.87 17.03
N LYS A 9 -0.90 -26.91 17.86
CA LYS A 9 -1.02 -28.29 17.40
C LYS A 9 -2.51 -28.50 17.09
N THR A 10 -3.00 -27.92 16.00
CA THR A 10 -4.28 -28.32 15.44
C THR A 10 -4.19 -29.82 15.21
N ALA A 11 -5.27 -30.54 15.48
CA ALA A 11 -5.43 -31.98 15.32
C ALA A 11 -5.12 -32.52 13.88
N LEU A 12 -4.59 -31.67 13.00
CA LEU A 12 -4.19 -31.94 11.63
C LEU A 12 -2.84 -32.68 11.51
N PHE A 13 -1.91 -32.49 12.46
CA PHE A 13 -0.58 -33.15 12.44
C PHE A 13 -0.13 -33.60 13.85
N PRO A 14 -0.62 -34.76 14.34
CA PRO A 14 -0.29 -35.25 15.67
C PRO A 14 1.16 -35.76 15.82
N ASP A 15 1.83 -36.18 14.73
CA ASP A 15 3.15 -36.86 14.74
C ASP A 15 4.27 -36.06 14.04
N LEU A 16 4.29 -34.74 14.18
CA LEU A 16 5.33 -33.92 13.54
C LEU A 16 6.59 -33.83 14.45
N ASP A 17 7.75 -34.18 13.88
CA ASP A 17 9.05 -34.16 14.59
C ASP A 17 9.49 -32.73 14.94
N ASP A 18 10.38 -32.57 15.94
CA ASP A 18 10.85 -31.26 16.41
C ASP A 18 11.46 -30.44 15.26
N ASN A 19 12.27 -31.09 14.41
CA ASN A 19 12.90 -30.46 13.25
C ASN A 19 11.88 -29.98 12.20
N GLN A 20 10.82 -30.77 12.00
CA GLN A 20 9.77 -30.43 11.02
C GLN A 20 8.93 -29.24 11.50
N HIS A 21 8.63 -29.18 12.80
CA HIS A 21 7.98 -28.01 13.41
C HIS A 21 8.82 -26.74 13.25
N MET A 22 10.14 -26.82 13.44
CA MET A 22 11.05 -25.69 13.26
C MET A 22 11.05 -25.18 11.82
N ILE A 23 11.16 -26.09 10.84
CA ILE A 23 11.15 -25.74 9.41
C ILE A 23 9.82 -25.08 9.05
N LEU A 24 8.68 -25.59 9.53
CA LEU A 24 7.37 -25.02 9.23
C LEU A 24 7.22 -23.60 9.78
N CYS A 25 7.61 -23.37 11.03
CA CYS A 25 7.58 -22.04 11.62
C CYS A 25 8.46 -21.05 10.84
N GLN A 26 9.66 -21.49 10.47
CA GLN A 26 10.60 -20.68 9.72
C GLN A 26 10.07 -20.39 8.31
N ALA A 27 9.52 -21.38 7.62
CA ALA A 27 8.93 -21.23 6.28
C ALA A 27 7.75 -20.27 6.27
N GLN A 28 6.89 -20.30 7.29
CA GLN A 28 5.75 -19.42 7.39
C GLN A 28 6.16 -17.95 7.54
N SER A 29 7.04 -17.66 8.50
CA SER A 29 7.52 -16.29 8.72
C SER A 29 8.27 -15.74 7.50
N THR A 30 9.10 -16.59 6.90
CA THR A 30 9.89 -16.25 5.70
C THR A 30 8.98 -15.99 4.50
N SER A 31 8.02 -16.88 4.21
CA SER A 31 7.14 -16.72 3.04
C SER A 31 6.27 -15.47 3.13
N ALA A 32 5.74 -15.14 4.32
CA ALA A 32 4.98 -13.91 4.53
C ALA A 32 5.86 -12.65 4.33
N SER A 33 7.09 -12.67 4.81
CA SER A 33 8.05 -11.57 4.65
C SER A 33 8.46 -11.37 3.19
N LEU A 34 8.80 -12.45 2.50
CA LEU A 34 9.19 -12.44 1.09
C LEU A 34 8.05 -11.94 0.19
N GLY A 35 6.82 -12.39 0.43
CA GLY A 35 5.64 -11.92 -0.31
C GLY A 35 5.42 -10.42 -0.17
N PHE A 36 5.63 -9.88 1.03
CA PHE A 36 5.53 -8.44 1.28
C PHE A 36 6.59 -7.63 0.51
N ILE A 37 7.86 -8.08 0.53
CA ILE A 37 8.93 -7.42 -0.22
C ILE A 37 8.70 -7.43 -1.72
N LEU A 38 8.26 -8.56 -2.27
CA LEU A 38 7.94 -8.67 -3.70
C LEU A 38 6.80 -7.72 -4.09
N THR A 39 5.77 -7.62 -3.25
CA THR A 39 4.64 -6.73 -3.50
C THR A 39 5.07 -5.27 -3.51
N ILE A 40 5.81 -4.81 -2.49
CA ILE A 40 6.26 -3.41 -2.44
C ILE A 40 7.26 -3.11 -3.55
N SER A 41 8.24 -3.99 -3.77
CA SER A 41 9.27 -3.80 -4.79
C SER A 41 8.68 -3.69 -6.19
N THR A 42 7.64 -4.47 -6.50
CA THR A 42 6.95 -4.38 -7.79
C THR A 42 6.17 -3.07 -7.96
N LEU A 43 5.48 -2.59 -6.91
CA LEU A 43 4.77 -1.30 -6.92
C LEU A 43 5.74 -0.12 -7.09
N VAL A 44 6.83 -0.15 -6.32
CA VAL A 44 7.97 0.77 -6.42
C VAL A 44 8.54 0.82 -7.83
N CYS A 45 8.82 -0.33 -8.46
CA CYS A 45 9.44 -0.36 -9.78
C CYS A 45 8.52 0.20 -10.86
N LYS A 46 7.20 -0.01 -10.73
CA LYS A 46 6.20 0.62 -11.62
C LYS A 46 6.22 2.13 -11.50
N ILE A 47 6.23 2.65 -10.27
CA ILE A 47 6.33 4.08 -9.95
C ILE A 47 7.63 4.67 -10.50
N TRP A 48 8.75 3.99 -10.29
CA TRP A 48 10.07 4.43 -10.77
C TRP A 48 10.16 4.50 -12.29
N LYS A 49 9.63 3.48 -12.98
CA LYS A 49 9.56 3.48 -14.46
C LYS A 49 8.81 4.72 -14.95
N PHE A 50 7.63 4.94 -14.38
CA PHE A 50 6.81 6.09 -14.70
C PHE A 50 7.50 7.43 -14.41
N TYR A 51 8.17 7.55 -13.26
CA TYR A 51 8.96 8.74 -12.92
C TYR A 51 10.05 9.02 -13.96
N LYS A 52 10.79 7.99 -14.39
CA LYS A 52 11.82 8.13 -15.43
C LYS A 52 11.24 8.56 -16.78
N ASP A 53 10.11 7.97 -17.17
CA ASP A 53 9.45 8.27 -18.44
C ASP A 53 9.00 9.75 -18.49
N LYS A 54 8.59 10.35 -17.35
CA LYS A 54 8.23 11.78 -17.25
C LYS A 54 9.39 12.73 -17.03
N ALA A 55 10.32 12.38 -16.14
CA ALA A 55 11.43 13.27 -15.77
C ALA A 55 12.45 13.43 -16.91
N TYR A 56 12.56 12.43 -17.77
CA TYR A 56 13.55 12.38 -18.83
C TYR A 56 12.87 12.01 -20.15
N ALA A 57 12.14 12.97 -20.74
CA ALA A 57 11.46 12.83 -22.04
C ALA A 57 12.40 12.47 -23.22
N GLN A 58 13.72 12.45 -22.99
CA GLN A 58 14.74 11.99 -23.95
C GLN A 58 15.48 10.70 -23.53
N SER A 59 15.07 10.02 -22.45
CA SER A 59 15.78 8.81 -22.02
C SER A 59 15.36 7.57 -22.80
N LYS A 60 16.36 6.74 -23.07
CA LYS A 60 16.23 5.41 -23.66
C LYS A 60 15.19 4.60 -22.87
N VAL A 61 14.20 4.04 -23.57
CA VAL A 61 13.14 3.17 -23.00
C VAL A 61 13.75 2.22 -21.98
N VAL A 62 13.32 2.34 -20.71
CA VAL A 62 13.81 1.47 -19.64
C VAL A 62 13.42 0.03 -19.97
N SER A 63 14.44 -0.82 -20.16
CA SER A 63 14.24 -2.23 -20.44
C SER A 63 13.64 -2.93 -19.22
N ASN A 64 12.68 -3.83 -19.47
CA ASN A 64 12.05 -4.66 -18.44
C ASN A 64 13.09 -5.49 -17.65
N LEU A 65 14.26 -5.75 -18.25
CA LEU A 65 15.38 -6.43 -17.61
C LEU A 65 15.97 -5.62 -16.44
N GLN A 66 16.07 -4.29 -16.59
CA GLN A 66 16.58 -3.41 -15.52
C GLN A 66 15.61 -3.38 -14.33
N LEU A 67 14.30 -3.36 -14.60
CA LEU A 67 13.26 -3.42 -13.56
C LEU A 67 13.27 -4.77 -12.83
N CYS A 68 13.39 -5.89 -13.55
CA CYS A 68 13.56 -7.20 -12.93
C CYS A 68 14.81 -7.26 -12.07
N SER A 69 15.94 -6.70 -12.54
CA SER A 69 17.19 -6.71 -11.76
C SER A 69 17.05 -5.94 -10.44
N ALA A 70 16.31 -4.82 -10.41
CA ALA A 70 16.06 -4.07 -9.19
C ALA A 70 15.19 -4.85 -8.19
N ILE A 71 14.14 -5.54 -8.66
CA ILE A 71 13.28 -6.37 -7.80
C ILE A 71 14.08 -7.53 -7.20
N ILE A 72 14.89 -8.21 -8.02
CA ILE A 72 15.73 -9.33 -7.57
C ILE A 72 16.78 -8.84 -6.57
N ALA A 73 17.37 -7.67 -6.78
CA ALA A 73 18.32 -7.08 -5.84
C ALA A 73 17.67 -6.78 -4.49
N SER A 74 16.53 -6.10 -4.46
CA SER A 74 15.78 -5.80 -3.22
C SER A 74 15.36 -7.08 -2.49
N PHE A 75 14.93 -8.10 -3.23
CA PHE A 75 14.61 -9.42 -2.69
C PHE A 75 15.84 -10.13 -2.11
N GLY A 76 16.97 -10.10 -2.81
CA GLY A 76 18.22 -10.71 -2.35
C GLY A 76 18.74 -10.07 -1.06
N VAL A 77 18.63 -8.75 -0.92
CA VAL A 77 18.99 -8.04 0.32
C VAL A 77 18.12 -8.49 1.48
N ASP A 78 16.81 -8.63 1.29
CA ASP A 78 15.89 -9.13 2.32
C ASP A 78 16.20 -10.58 2.72
N VAL A 79 16.40 -11.47 1.75
CA VAL A 79 16.76 -12.87 2.02
C VAL A 79 18.07 -12.94 2.80
N GLY A 80 19.08 -12.15 2.42
CA GLY A 80 20.36 -12.06 3.12
C GLY A 80 20.20 -11.59 4.57
N LEU A 81 19.38 -10.55 4.80
CA LEU A 81 19.10 -10.05 6.14
C LEU A 81 18.37 -11.09 7.00
N GLN A 82 17.35 -11.76 6.46
CA GLN A 82 16.63 -12.80 7.18
C GLN A 82 17.53 -13.99 7.52
N LEU A 83 18.40 -14.40 6.58
CA LEU A 83 19.37 -15.47 6.82
C LEU A 83 20.35 -15.07 7.94
N LEU A 84 20.85 -13.84 7.93
CA LEU A 84 21.72 -13.32 8.97
C LEU A 84 21.05 -13.31 10.35
N ILE A 85 19.80 -12.86 10.43
CA ILE A 85 19.04 -12.86 11.69
C ILE A 85 18.87 -14.28 12.22
N LYS A 86 18.50 -15.24 11.36
CA LYS A 86 18.35 -16.65 11.75
C LYS A 86 19.65 -17.29 12.22
N LEU A 87 20.78 -16.86 11.64
CA LEU A 87 22.10 -17.33 12.04
C LEU A 87 22.50 -16.79 13.43
N LEU A 88 22.19 -15.53 13.70
CA LEU A 88 22.51 -14.87 14.98
C LEU A 88 21.53 -15.27 16.11
N TYR A 89 20.27 -15.50 15.77
CA TYR A 89 19.19 -15.83 16.71
C TYR A 89 18.53 -17.16 16.32
N PRO A 90 19.15 -18.31 16.68
CA PRO A 90 18.55 -19.61 16.41
C PRO A 90 17.22 -19.76 17.15
N LEU A 91 16.21 -20.23 16.44
CA LEU A 91 14.89 -20.56 16.99
C LEU A 91 15.03 -21.83 17.84
N ASN A 92 14.40 -21.85 19.02
CA ASN A 92 14.25 -23.07 19.82
C ASN A 92 12.76 -23.37 20.00
N VAL A 93 12.41 -24.66 20.00
CA VAL A 93 11.04 -25.10 20.29
C VAL A 93 10.87 -25.12 21.81
N THR A 94 9.88 -24.40 22.32
CA THR A 94 9.54 -24.38 23.75
C THR A 94 8.07 -24.71 23.93
N THR A 95 7.76 -25.54 24.93
CA THR A 95 6.40 -25.89 25.32
C THR A 95 5.87 -24.87 26.33
N LYS A 96 4.71 -24.28 26.06
CA LYS A 96 3.96 -23.45 27.01
C LYS A 96 2.65 -24.15 27.39
N GLN A 97 2.26 -24.05 28.65
CA GLN A 97 0.95 -24.50 29.14
C GLN A 97 -0.10 -23.42 28.82
N ILE A 98 -1.21 -23.81 28.18
CA ILE A 98 -2.30 -22.88 27.80
C ILE A 98 -3.40 -22.88 28.86
N SER A 99 -3.85 -24.06 29.26
CA SER A 99 -4.99 -24.22 30.16
C SER A 99 -4.90 -25.55 30.89
N GLU A 100 -5.54 -25.60 32.05
CA GLU A 100 -5.66 -26.78 32.91
C GLU A 100 -7.15 -26.96 33.20
N GLU A 101 -7.72 -28.04 32.70
CA GLU A 101 -9.13 -28.38 32.91
C GLU A 101 -9.21 -29.59 33.83
N VAL A 102 -9.95 -29.45 34.93
CA VAL A 102 -10.29 -30.56 35.82
C VAL A 102 -11.48 -31.29 35.20
N ASP A 103 -11.39 -32.61 35.10
CA ASP A 103 -12.49 -33.42 34.57
C ASP A 103 -13.72 -33.29 35.49
N VAL A 104 -14.88 -33.06 34.89
CA VAL A 104 -16.15 -32.91 35.60
C VAL A 104 -16.58 -34.24 36.25
N THR A 105 -16.06 -35.35 35.73
CA THR A 105 -16.46 -36.71 36.12
C THR A 105 -15.54 -37.33 37.19
N ASP A 106 -14.26 -36.93 37.21
CA ASP A 106 -13.27 -37.38 38.20
C ASP A 106 -12.42 -36.19 38.66
N PRO A 107 -12.61 -35.68 39.89
CA PRO A 107 -11.85 -34.55 40.42
C PRO A 107 -10.35 -34.83 40.62
N ASN A 108 -9.91 -36.10 40.51
CA ASN A 108 -8.49 -36.47 40.52
C ASN A 108 -7.86 -36.53 39.12
N HIS A 109 -8.66 -36.34 38.06
CA HIS A 109 -8.18 -36.32 36.69
C HIS A 109 -8.09 -34.88 36.17
N VAL A 110 -6.87 -34.43 35.88
CA VAL A 110 -6.58 -33.09 35.39
C VAL A 110 -5.97 -33.18 34.00
N THR A 111 -6.61 -32.54 33.03
CA THR A 111 -6.12 -32.45 31.65
C THR A 111 -5.39 -31.13 31.46
N VAL A 112 -4.08 -31.21 31.23
CA VAL A 112 -3.22 -30.05 30.97
C VAL A 112 -2.98 -29.93 29.47
N TYR A 113 -3.29 -28.76 28.90
CA TYR A 113 -3.07 -28.47 27.48
C TYR A 113 -1.73 -27.76 27.27
N TYR A 114 -0.88 -28.34 26.42
CA TYR A 114 0.41 -27.79 26.03
C TYR A 114 0.40 -27.32 24.57
N VAL A 115 1.05 -26.18 24.30
CA VAL A 115 1.36 -25.70 22.96
C VAL A 115 2.86 -25.61 22.76
N ARG A 116 3.32 -26.05 21.58
CA ARG A 116 4.71 -25.86 21.16
C ARG A 116 4.81 -24.56 20.38
N ILE A 117 5.65 -23.67 20.86
CA ILE A 117 5.91 -22.39 20.22
C ILE A 117 7.39 -22.32 19.83
N CYS A 118 7.67 -21.71 18.68
CA CYS A 118 9.03 -21.40 18.31
C CYS A 118 9.37 -20.03 18.90
N THR A 119 10.36 -20.01 19.78
CA THR A 119 10.82 -18.79 20.45
C THR A 119 12.32 -18.68 20.30
N THR A 120 12.79 -17.48 19.97
CA THR A 120 14.17 -17.09 20.29
C THR A 120 14.17 -16.62 21.74
N GLY A 121 15.22 -16.88 22.52
CA GLY A 121 15.29 -16.39 23.92
C GLY A 121 15.02 -14.89 23.99
N ASP A 122 15.64 -14.13 23.06
CA ASP A 122 15.36 -12.73 22.80
C ASP A 122 14.44 -12.60 21.58
N GLN A 123 13.13 -12.49 21.79
CA GLN A 123 12.14 -12.34 20.70
C GLN A 123 12.07 -10.91 20.14
N LEU A 124 12.37 -9.91 20.97
CA LEU A 124 12.12 -8.50 20.64
C LEU A 124 13.13 -7.96 19.61
N ILE A 125 14.41 -8.30 19.77
CA ILE A 125 15.49 -7.79 18.90
C ILE A 125 15.31 -8.24 17.43
N PRO A 126 15.18 -9.54 17.12
CA PRO A 126 14.98 -9.99 15.73
C PRO A 126 13.66 -9.46 15.14
N LEU A 127 12.63 -9.27 15.97
CA LEU A 127 11.37 -8.66 15.55
C LEU A 127 11.56 -7.19 15.14
N ILE A 128 12.22 -6.37 15.95
CA ILE A 128 12.45 -4.95 15.65
C ILE A 128 13.25 -4.82 14.35
N ILE A 129 14.34 -5.59 14.19
CA ILE A 129 15.17 -5.54 12.99
C ILE A 129 14.32 -5.88 11.74
N THR A 130 13.49 -6.93 11.84
CA THR A 130 12.60 -7.38 10.75
C THR A 130 11.42 -6.43 10.48
N VAL A 131 11.11 -5.52 11.40
CA VAL A 131 10.07 -4.49 11.17
C VAL A 131 10.69 -3.25 10.55
N VAL A 132 11.88 -2.86 11.00
CA VAL A 132 12.59 -1.68 10.51
C VAL A 132 12.96 -1.84 9.04
N ASP A 133 13.44 -3.01 8.60
CA ASP A 133 13.79 -3.22 7.18
C ASP A 133 12.58 -3.04 6.25
N LYS A 134 11.40 -3.48 6.69
CA LYS A 134 10.13 -3.33 5.97
C LYS A 134 9.64 -1.89 5.97
N ALA A 135 9.78 -1.21 7.09
CA ALA A 135 9.41 0.20 7.23
C ALA A 135 10.26 1.09 6.31
N VAL A 136 11.57 0.84 6.21
CA VAL A 136 12.46 1.58 5.30
C VAL A 136 11.98 1.44 3.85
N LEU A 137 11.64 0.23 3.40
CA LEU A 137 11.12 0.01 2.05
C LEU A 137 9.75 0.66 1.81
N LEU A 138 8.86 0.65 2.81
CA LEU A 138 7.59 1.37 2.75
C LEU A 138 7.80 2.89 2.61
N LEU A 139 8.73 3.47 3.38
CA LEU A 139 9.05 4.89 3.33
C LEU A 139 9.65 5.29 1.98
N LEU A 140 10.52 4.46 1.40
CA LEU A 140 11.03 4.67 0.04
C LEU A 140 9.91 4.65 -1.01
N GLY A 141 8.96 3.72 -0.88
CA GLY A 141 7.77 3.69 -1.75
C GLY A 141 6.89 4.94 -1.60
N LEU A 142 6.72 5.43 -0.37
CA LEU A 142 5.96 6.64 -0.09
C LEU A 142 6.65 7.89 -0.65
N PHE A 143 7.96 8.00 -0.46
CA PHE A 143 8.77 9.11 -0.98
C PHE A 143 8.59 9.27 -2.50
N TRP A 144 8.76 8.19 -3.26
CA TRP A 144 8.53 8.24 -4.70
C TRP A 144 7.09 8.58 -5.08
N THR A 145 6.12 8.13 -4.28
CA THR A 145 4.70 8.45 -4.53
C THR A 145 4.41 9.95 -4.32
N ILE A 146 5.04 10.58 -3.32
CA ILE A 146 4.91 12.02 -3.06
C ILE A 146 5.51 12.82 -4.22
N GLU A 147 6.70 12.43 -4.67
CA GLU A 147 7.39 13.07 -5.80
C GLU A 147 6.52 13.01 -7.06
N ILE A 148 5.89 11.86 -7.33
CA ILE A 148 4.92 11.73 -8.42
C ILE A 148 3.79 12.73 -8.26
N ARG A 149 3.14 12.82 -7.09
CA ARG A 149 1.99 13.72 -6.88
C ARG A 149 2.33 15.18 -7.16
N GLN A 150 3.53 15.63 -6.78
CA GLN A 150 3.98 16.99 -7.03
C GLN A 150 4.23 17.27 -8.52
N ALA A 151 4.81 16.29 -9.25
CA ALA A 151 5.03 16.37 -10.69
C ALA A 151 3.76 16.13 -11.53
N SER A 152 2.69 15.59 -10.91
CA SER A 152 1.53 14.99 -11.56
C SER A 152 0.32 15.91 -11.71
N PHE A 153 0.46 17.24 -11.60
CA PHE A 153 -0.65 18.17 -11.90
C PHE A 153 -1.22 18.03 -13.33
N LYS A 154 -0.61 17.20 -14.20
CA LYS A 154 -1.04 16.91 -15.58
C LYS A 154 -1.01 15.42 -15.96
N ALA A 155 -1.11 14.51 -14.99
CA ALA A 155 -0.87 13.08 -15.21
C ALA A 155 -2.14 12.23 -15.41
N HIS A 156 -1.96 11.09 -16.10
CA HIS A 156 -3.04 10.16 -16.47
C HIS A 156 -3.58 9.41 -15.23
N GLU A 157 -4.88 9.12 -15.21
CA GLU A 157 -5.60 8.50 -14.08
C GLU A 157 -5.03 7.17 -13.60
N GLU A 158 -4.36 6.41 -14.48
CA GLU A 158 -3.80 5.09 -14.16
C GLU A 158 -2.66 5.16 -13.12
N GLU A 159 -1.91 6.25 -13.11
CA GLU A 159 -0.75 6.44 -12.22
C GLU A 159 -1.19 6.75 -10.78
N GLN A 160 -2.37 7.38 -10.62
CA GLN A 160 -2.93 7.73 -9.33
C GLN A 160 -3.43 6.48 -8.57
N LEU A 161 -3.94 5.46 -9.26
CA LEU A 161 -4.36 4.21 -8.62
C LEU A 161 -3.18 3.42 -8.04
N ILE A 162 -2.01 3.44 -8.72
CA ILE A 162 -0.79 2.81 -8.20
C ILE A 162 -0.35 3.50 -6.90
N ALA A 163 -0.39 4.84 -6.87
CA ALA A 163 -0.13 5.60 -5.65
C ALA A 163 -1.08 5.20 -4.51
N ILE A 164 -2.39 5.11 -4.78
CA ILE A 164 -3.42 4.71 -3.80
C ILE A 164 -3.13 3.31 -3.22
N SER A 165 -2.65 2.36 -4.04
CA SER A 165 -2.33 1.00 -3.57
C SER A 165 -1.21 0.97 -2.52
N ILE A 166 -0.22 1.86 -2.61
CA ILE A 166 0.87 1.94 -1.61
C ILE A 166 0.34 2.48 -0.28
N TYR A 167 -0.56 3.46 -0.30
CA TYR A 167 -1.20 3.95 0.93
C TYR A 167 -2.03 2.84 1.60
N ASN A 168 -2.73 2.02 0.82
CA ASN A 168 -3.48 0.87 1.35
C ASN A 168 -2.56 -0.09 2.10
N VAL A 169 -1.48 -0.53 1.45
CA VAL A 169 -0.50 -1.45 2.07
C VAL A 169 0.13 -0.83 3.33
N LEU A 170 0.42 0.48 3.32
CA LEU A 170 0.98 1.18 4.47
C LEU A 170 0.01 1.23 5.66
N ILE A 171 -1.27 1.52 5.42
CA ILE A 171 -2.31 1.52 6.46
C ILE A 171 -2.45 0.13 7.08
N PHE A 172 -2.60 -0.90 6.26
CA PHE A 172 -2.72 -2.28 6.75
C PHE A 172 -1.46 -2.77 7.47
N ALA A 173 -0.27 -2.37 7.02
CA ALA A 173 0.97 -2.64 7.73
C ALA A 173 0.98 -1.95 9.10
N SER A 174 0.66 -0.65 9.18
CA SER A 174 0.60 0.06 10.47
C SER A 174 -0.40 -0.57 11.44
N CYS A 175 -1.56 -1.00 10.94
CA CYS A 175 -2.56 -1.73 11.71
C CYS A 175 -2.03 -3.07 12.22
N GLY A 176 -1.33 -3.84 11.38
CA GLY A 176 -0.72 -5.11 11.78
C GLY A 176 0.35 -4.94 12.87
N LEU A 177 1.10 -3.85 12.85
CA LEU A 177 2.07 -3.52 13.90
C LEU A 177 1.37 -3.24 15.24
N ILE A 178 0.35 -2.38 15.23
CA ILE A 178 -0.43 -2.06 16.43
C ILE A 178 -1.09 -3.32 16.98
N LEU A 179 -1.70 -4.12 16.09
CA LEU A 179 -2.34 -5.37 16.45
C LEU A 179 -1.35 -6.35 17.09
N SER A 180 -0.13 -6.46 16.57
CA SER A 180 0.89 -7.34 17.12
C SER A 180 1.28 -6.97 18.56
N LEU A 181 1.21 -5.70 18.94
CA LEU A 181 1.45 -5.24 20.31
C LEU A 181 0.25 -5.53 21.23
N LEU A 182 -0.97 -5.36 20.72
CA LEU A 182 -2.20 -5.61 21.49
C LEU A 182 -2.41 -7.10 21.78
N LEU A 183 -2.02 -7.96 20.84
CA LEU A 183 -2.23 -9.41 20.92
C LEU A 183 -1.21 -10.16 21.77
N GLN A 184 -0.26 -9.47 22.42
CA GLN A 184 0.78 -10.12 23.21
C GLN A 184 0.21 -10.95 24.38
N ASN A 185 -0.97 -10.59 24.89
CA ASN A 185 -1.64 -11.26 26.01
C ASN A 185 -2.87 -12.09 25.58
N ALA A 186 -3.20 -12.11 24.29
CA ALA A 186 -4.38 -12.80 23.77
C ALA A 186 -4.12 -14.30 23.57
N THR A 187 -5.19 -15.09 23.49
CA THR A 187 -5.06 -16.53 23.26
C THR A 187 -4.52 -16.79 21.84
N PRO A 188 -3.73 -17.86 21.60
CA PRO A 188 -3.13 -18.12 20.29
C PRO A 188 -4.17 -18.26 19.17
N THR A 189 -5.36 -18.77 19.49
CA THR A 189 -6.48 -18.91 18.56
C THR A 189 -7.01 -17.55 18.11
N GLU A 190 -7.21 -16.61 19.05
CA GLU A 190 -7.62 -15.24 18.72
C GLU A 190 -6.57 -14.54 17.87
N CYS A 191 -5.30 -14.70 18.25
CA CYS A 191 -4.19 -14.10 17.51
C CYS A 191 -4.15 -14.55 16.05
N TYR A 192 -4.40 -15.83 15.80
CA TYR A 192 -4.45 -16.39 14.45
C TYR A 192 -5.62 -15.84 13.63
N VAL A 193 -6.84 -15.82 14.20
CA VAL A 193 -8.05 -15.35 13.50
C VAL A 193 -7.92 -13.89 13.10
N ILE A 194 -7.48 -13.02 14.01
CA ILE A 194 -7.39 -11.59 13.71
C ILE A 194 -6.26 -11.31 12.70
N SER A 195 -5.08 -11.93 12.88
CA SER A 195 -3.93 -11.72 11.98
C SER A 195 -4.19 -12.23 10.56
N SER A 196 -4.77 -13.41 10.42
CA SER A 196 -5.10 -13.99 9.11
C SER A 196 -6.16 -13.15 8.37
N THR A 197 -7.21 -12.73 9.07
CA THR A 197 -8.26 -11.86 8.52
C THR A 197 -7.67 -10.55 8.02
N LEU A 198 -6.79 -9.90 8.81
CA LEU A 198 -6.13 -8.67 8.42
C LEU A 198 -5.30 -8.82 7.14
N ILE A 199 -4.52 -9.90 7.02
CA ILE A 199 -3.69 -10.17 5.84
C ILE A 199 -4.56 -10.42 4.60
N ILE A 200 -5.61 -11.23 4.73
CA ILE A 200 -6.54 -11.54 3.64
C ILE A 200 -7.24 -10.26 3.17
N CYS A 201 -7.77 -9.45 4.10
CA CYS A 201 -8.38 -8.17 3.78
C CYS A 201 -7.39 -7.26 3.03
N CYS A 202 -6.18 -7.08 3.56
CA CYS A 202 -5.14 -6.28 2.91
C CYS A 202 -4.87 -6.74 1.45
N ALA A 203 -4.78 -8.06 1.23
CA ALA A 203 -4.56 -8.63 -0.09
C ALA A 203 -5.73 -8.36 -1.04
N ILE A 204 -6.97 -8.59 -0.59
CA ILE A 204 -8.19 -8.35 -1.38
C ILE A 204 -8.29 -6.88 -1.77
N PHE A 205 -8.15 -5.95 -0.83
CA PHE A 205 -8.20 -4.51 -1.13
C PHE A 205 -7.12 -4.10 -2.12
N THR A 206 -5.89 -4.61 -1.95
CA THR A 206 -4.78 -4.31 -2.86
C THR A 206 -5.05 -4.86 -4.27
N TRP A 207 -5.56 -6.08 -4.38
CA TRP A 207 -5.94 -6.67 -5.67
C TRP A 207 -7.05 -5.87 -6.33
N ILE A 208 -8.12 -5.54 -5.61
CA ILE A 208 -9.22 -4.72 -6.15
C ILE A 208 -8.65 -3.41 -6.70
N ILE A 209 -7.89 -2.64 -5.92
CA ILE A 209 -7.32 -1.36 -6.35
C ILE A 209 -6.49 -1.50 -7.64
N ILE A 210 -5.67 -2.56 -7.74
CA ILE A 210 -4.80 -2.76 -8.90
C ILE A 210 -5.58 -3.25 -10.13
N PHE A 211 -6.61 -4.08 -9.96
CA PHE A 211 -7.33 -4.71 -11.07
C PHE A 211 -8.56 -3.92 -11.54
N THR A 212 -9.18 -3.10 -10.69
CA THR A 212 -10.34 -2.27 -11.01
C THR A 212 -10.23 -1.52 -12.34
N PRO A 213 -9.16 -0.78 -12.68
CA PRO A 213 -9.11 0.00 -13.92
C PRO A 213 -9.14 -0.92 -15.16
N LYS A 214 -8.45 -2.06 -15.10
CA LYS A 214 -8.38 -3.02 -16.21
C LYS A 214 -9.71 -3.72 -16.44
N VAL A 215 -10.38 -4.15 -15.38
CA VAL A 215 -11.67 -4.84 -15.48
C VAL A 215 -12.75 -3.90 -16.01
N LEU A 216 -12.79 -2.65 -15.53
CA LEU A 216 -13.71 -1.63 -16.03
C LEU A 216 -13.47 -1.31 -17.52
N PHE A 217 -12.21 -1.22 -17.94
CA PHE A 217 -11.86 -1.00 -19.33
C PHE A 217 -12.37 -2.14 -20.25
N ILE A 218 -12.12 -3.40 -19.87
CA ILE A 218 -12.56 -4.57 -20.64
C ILE A 218 -14.08 -4.65 -20.73
N LEU A 219 -14.80 -4.45 -19.61
CA LEU A 219 -16.26 -4.47 -19.60
C LEU A 219 -16.85 -3.38 -20.49
N LYS A 220 -16.24 -2.18 -20.50
CA LYS A 220 -16.68 -1.06 -21.34
C LYS A 220 -16.38 -1.30 -22.83
N SER A 221 -15.25 -1.94 -23.16
CA SER A 221 -14.93 -2.31 -24.54
C SER A 221 -15.92 -3.31 -25.08
N ARG A 222 -16.25 -4.34 -24.30
CA ARG A 222 -17.21 -5.38 -24.70
C ARG A 222 -18.63 -4.83 -24.94
N ASN A 223 -19.02 -3.78 -24.22
CA ASN A 223 -20.32 -3.14 -24.39
C ASN A 223 -20.41 -2.33 -25.69
N LYS A 224 -19.31 -1.68 -26.11
CA LYS A 224 -19.24 -0.99 -27.41
C LYS A 224 -19.36 -1.95 -28.60
N ASP A 225 -18.67 -3.09 -28.53
CA ASP A 225 -18.73 -4.12 -29.57
C ASP A 225 -20.14 -4.75 -29.69
N THR A 226 -20.98 -4.60 -28.67
CA THR A 226 -22.37 -5.07 -28.67
C THR A 226 -23.34 -4.02 -29.22
N GLU A 227 -23.09 -2.72 -29.00
CA GLU A 227 -23.82 -1.60 -29.60
C GLU A 227 -23.59 -1.48 -31.11
N ASP A 228 -22.40 -1.82 -31.61
CA ASP A 228 -22.09 -1.82 -33.05
C ASP A 228 -22.79 -2.95 -33.84
N ARG A 229 -23.62 -3.77 -33.19
CA ARG A 229 -24.34 -4.90 -33.80
C ARG A 229 -25.83 -4.63 -34.08
N GLU A 230 -26.32 -3.43 -33.78
CA GLU A 230 -27.67 -2.96 -34.12
C GLU A 230 -27.57 -1.86 -35.22
N LYS A 231 -27.87 -2.22 -36.47
CA LYS A 231 -27.76 -1.41 -37.72
C LYS A 231 -28.56 -0.09 -37.66
N PRO A 232 -28.23 1.02 -38.41
CA PRO A 232 -28.01 0.98 -39.87
C PRO A 232 -27.04 2.01 -40.53
N ASN A 233 -26.75 1.72 -41.81
CA ASN A 233 -26.37 2.57 -42.95
C ASN A 233 -25.29 3.67 -42.83
N PHE A 234 -24.21 3.41 -43.58
CA PHE A 234 -23.75 4.17 -44.76
C PHE A 234 -23.48 5.67 -44.55
N ASP A 235 -22.19 5.98 -44.66
CA ASP A 235 -21.59 7.27 -44.98
C ASP A 235 -21.81 8.40 -43.96
N THR A 236 -20.82 8.60 -43.08
CA THR A 236 -20.14 9.90 -42.89
C THR A 236 -19.01 9.76 -41.86
N ALA A 237 -17.78 10.06 -42.30
CA ALA A 237 -16.63 10.50 -41.49
C ALA A 237 -16.04 9.47 -40.49
N LEU A 238 -14.89 8.84 -40.69
CA LEU A 238 -13.64 9.38 -41.25
C LEU A 238 -13.37 10.83 -40.79
N THR A 239 -13.36 11.05 -39.48
CA THR A 239 -12.51 12.08 -38.86
C THR A 239 -12.05 11.59 -37.50
N ASP A 240 -10.73 11.62 -37.33
CA ASP A 240 -10.06 11.89 -36.06
C ASP A 240 -10.18 10.88 -34.92
N LEU A 241 -9.41 9.78 -35.01
CA LEU A 241 -8.86 9.15 -33.80
C LEU A 241 -7.38 9.50 -33.65
N SER A 242 -7.17 10.81 -33.52
CA SER A 242 -6.00 11.41 -32.89
C SER A 242 -5.94 11.02 -31.40
N SER A 243 -4.70 10.88 -30.96
CA SER A 243 -4.20 10.40 -29.68
C SER A 243 -4.58 11.30 -28.49
N ASN A 244 -5.78 11.21 -27.93
CA ASN A 244 -6.12 11.96 -26.70
C ASN A 244 -7.35 11.48 -25.87
N ALA A 245 -8.10 10.47 -26.31
CA ALA A 245 -9.48 10.23 -25.81
C ALA A 245 -9.65 9.38 -24.53
N SER A 246 -8.57 9.01 -23.84
CA SER A 246 -8.64 8.05 -22.72
C SER A 246 -9.01 8.67 -21.35
N LEU A 247 -8.87 9.99 -21.17
CA LEU A 247 -9.09 10.66 -19.87
C LEU A 247 -10.49 11.26 -19.68
N GLU A 248 -11.26 11.49 -20.75
CA GLU A 248 -12.59 12.12 -20.64
C GLU A 248 -13.68 11.18 -20.09
N ARG A 249 -13.42 9.86 -20.03
CA ARG A 249 -14.49 8.87 -19.81
C ARG A 249 -14.57 8.26 -18.41
N TYR A 250 -13.69 8.66 -17.50
CA TYR A 250 -13.80 8.40 -16.05
C TYR A 250 -14.66 9.48 -15.34
N VAL A 251 -14.86 10.63 -16.00
CA VAL A 251 -15.75 11.74 -15.56
C VAL A 251 -17.23 11.35 -15.61
N GLY A 252 -17.60 10.35 -16.42
CA GLY A 252 -18.99 10.06 -16.76
C GLY A 252 -19.86 9.38 -15.70
N LYS A 253 -19.49 9.32 -14.42
CA LYS A 253 -20.36 8.75 -13.36
C LYS A 253 -20.15 9.35 -11.95
N VAL A 254 -19.92 10.66 -11.87
CA VAL A 254 -20.33 11.43 -10.68
C VAL A 254 -21.80 11.80 -10.93
N PRO A 255 -22.73 11.60 -9.97
CA PRO A 255 -24.14 11.94 -10.16
C PRO A 255 -24.27 13.38 -10.67
N GLU A 256 -25.10 13.59 -11.69
CA GLU A 256 -25.22 14.83 -12.47
C GLU A 256 -25.47 16.07 -11.59
N GLU A 257 -26.14 15.89 -10.44
CA GLU A 257 -26.37 16.94 -9.43
C GLU A 257 -25.08 17.36 -8.68
N LEU A 258 -24.16 16.44 -8.42
CA LEU A 258 -22.94 16.69 -7.65
C LEU A 258 -21.82 17.28 -8.52
N LEU A 259 -21.85 17.04 -9.84
CA LEU A 259 -20.92 17.63 -10.80
C LEU A 259 -21.25 19.12 -11.03
N ASP A 260 -22.53 19.47 -11.13
CA ASP A 260 -22.96 20.87 -11.24
C ASP A 260 -22.62 21.66 -9.97
N GLU A 261 -22.85 21.07 -8.78
CA GLU A 261 -22.46 21.68 -7.51
C GLU A 261 -20.94 21.90 -7.45
N HIS A 262 -20.12 20.95 -7.91
CA HIS A 262 -18.67 21.06 -7.90
C HIS A 262 -18.15 22.11 -8.90
N ILE A 263 -18.78 22.25 -10.07
CA ILE A 263 -18.45 23.29 -11.07
C ILE A 263 -18.78 24.66 -10.50
N ARG A 264 -19.97 24.81 -9.90
CA ARG A 264 -20.44 26.06 -9.29
C ARG A 264 -19.57 26.48 -8.11
N LEU A 265 -19.20 25.53 -7.25
CA LEU A 265 -18.33 25.78 -6.10
C LEU A 265 -16.91 26.16 -6.53
N LYS A 266 -16.37 25.52 -7.59
CA LYS A 266 -15.05 25.89 -8.16
C LYS A 266 -15.06 27.28 -8.77
N GLU A 267 -16.12 27.66 -9.47
CA GLU A 267 -16.24 29.00 -10.03
C GLU A 267 -16.31 30.06 -8.91
N GLN A 268 -17.09 29.79 -7.85
CA GLN A 268 -17.13 30.66 -6.68
C GLN A 268 -15.78 30.77 -5.96
N LEU A 269 -15.06 29.65 -5.78
CA LEU A 269 -13.74 29.65 -5.16
C LEU A 269 -12.72 30.45 -5.97
N THR A 270 -12.79 30.34 -7.31
CA THR A 270 -11.89 31.07 -8.23
C THR A 270 -12.16 32.58 -8.18
N LYS A 271 -13.45 32.99 -8.18
CA LYS A 271 -13.83 34.41 -8.02
C LYS A 271 -13.39 34.95 -6.66
N LEU A 272 -13.56 34.19 -5.58
CA LEU A 272 -13.13 34.57 -4.24
C LEU A 272 -11.60 34.72 -4.17
N GLN A 273 -10.85 33.80 -4.78
CA GLN A 273 -9.39 33.87 -4.83
C GLN A 273 -8.89 35.09 -5.60
N ILE A 274 -9.52 35.44 -6.73
CA ILE A 274 -9.17 36.64 -7.51
C ILE A 274 -9.45 37.90 -6.69
N MET A 275 -10.60 37.98 -6.01
CA MET A 275 -10.94 39.12 -5.15
C MET A 275 -9.97 39.27 -3.97
N VAL A 276 -9.65 38.17 -3.29
CA VAL A 276 -8.66 38.18 -2.19
C VAL A 276 -7.27 38.58 -2.68
N GLN A 277 -6.87 38.16 -3.89
CA GLN A 277 -5.60 38.55 -4.49
C GLN A 277 -5.58 40.02 -4.92
N ALA A 278 -6.67 40.55 -5.49
CA ALA A 278 -6.80 41.96 -5.83
C ALA A 278 -6.73 42.84 -4.58
N GLN A 279 -7.42 42.45 -3.51
CA GLN A 279 -7.39 43.16 -2.23
C GLN A 279 -6.01 43.08 -1.57
N ARG A 280 -5.33 41.93 -1.62
CA ARG A 280 -3.92 41.79 -1.17
C ARG A 280 -2.91 42.59 -2.01
N ARG A 281 -3.23 42.91 -3.27
CA ARG A 281 -2.39 43.78 -4.12
C ARG A 281 -2.67 45.26 -3.84
N GLY A 282 -3.93 45.62 -3.61
CA GLY A 282 -4.33 46.97 -3.21
C GLY A 282 -3.75 47.37 -1.84
N VAL A 283 -3.82 46.48 -0.84
CA VAL A 283 -3.20 46.72 0.48
C VAL A 283 -1.68 46.90 0.35
N ARG A 284 -1.01 46.07 -0.46
CA ARG A 284 0.44 46.21 -0.74
C ARG A 284 0.80 47.43 -1.59
N GLY A 285 -0.15 48.01 -2.31
CA GLY A 285 0.02 49.24 -3.07
C GLY A 285 -0.11 50.47 -2.15
N ALA A 286 -1.13 50.49 -1.31
CA ALA A 286 -1.36 51.54 -0.32
C ALA A 286 -0.25 51.61 0.74
N GLU A 287 0.30 50.45 1.14
CA GLU A 287 1.44 50.38 2.07
C GLU A 287 2.71 50.99 1.46
N LYS A 288 2.88 50.89 0.12
CA LYS A 288 4.01 51.51 -0.60
C LYS A 288 3.82 53.00 -0.88
N GLU A 289 2.59 53.45 -1.11
CA GLU A 289 2.29 54.88 -1.27
C GLU A 289 2.48 55.65 0.05
N GLN A 290 2.10 55.06 1.20
CA GLN A 290 2.38 55.66 2.52
C GLN A 290 3.87 55.69 2.88
N GLU A 291 4.66 54.70 2.45
CA GLU A 291 6.11 54.64 2.68
C GLU A 291 6.86 55.66 1.79
N GLN A 292 6.40 55.90 0.57
CA GLN A 292 6.99 56.89 -0.34
C GLN A 292 6.69 58.34 0.11
N GLU A 293 5.47 58.62 0.61
CA GLU A 293 5.08 59.95 1.06
C GLU A 293 5.80 60.37 2.36
N SER A 294 6.16 59.41 3.22
CA SER A 294 6.94 59.67 4.45
C SER A 294 8.42 60.00 4.20
N ILE A 295 9.01 59.52 3.10
CA ILE A 295 10.43 59.79 2.76
C ILE A 295 10.61 61.19 2.17
N THR A 296 9.66 61.69 1.38
CA THR A 296 9.69 63.05 0.80
C THR A 296 9.54 64.19 1.82
N VAL A 297 9.01 63.93 3.01
CA VAL A 297 8.85 64.95 4.07
C VAL A 297 10.13 65.12 4.92
N ILE A 298 11.09 64.19 4.83
CA ILE A 298 12.34 64.25 5.61
C ILE A 298 13.46 64.99 4.86
N GLU A 299 13.30 65.23 3.55
CA GLU A 299 14.32 65.86 2.68
C GLU A 299 14.06 67.35 2.37
N THR A 300 13.14 68.00 3.10
CA THR A 300 12.89 69.45 3.09
C THR A 300 13.03 70.04 4.49
#